data_AF-A0A2J4PTJ7-F1
#
_entry.id   AF-A0A2J4PTJ7-F1
#
_cell.length_a   1.000
_cell.length_b   1.000
_cell.length_c   1.000
_cell.angle_alpha   90.00
_cell.angle_beta   90.00
_cell.angle_gamma   90.00
#
_symmetry.space_group_name_H-M   'P 1'
#
loop_
_entity.id
_entity.type
_entity.pdbx_description
1 polymer ?
#
loop_
_entity_poly.entity_id
_entity_poly.type
_entity_poly.pdbx_seq_one_letter_code
_entity_poly.pdbx_strand_id
1 'polypeptide(L)'
;MSSTLRAASKDTLQVKDKTWHYYSLPLAAKQLGDLSRLPKSLKVLLENLLRWQDGDSVTAEDIHALAGWLKHAHADREIAYRPARVLMQDFTGVPAVVDLAAMREAVKRLGGDTAKVNPLSPVDLVIDHSVTVDRFGDDDAFEENVRLEMERNHERYVFLRWGQQAFSRFSVVPPGTGICHQVNLEYLGRAVWSEQQNGEWVAFPDTLVGTDSHTTMINGLGVLGWGVGGIEAEAAMLGQPVSMLIPDVVGFKLSGKLREGITATDLVLTVTQMLRKHGVVGKFVEFYGDGLDSLPLADRATIANMSPEYGATCGFFPIDAVTLDYMRLTGRSEEQVALVEAYAKAQGMWRQP
;
A
#
# COMPACT_ATOMS: atom_id res chain seq x y z
N MET A 1 29.00 -12.41 -17.80
CA MET A 1 27.58 -12.61 -17.43
C MET A 1 26.84 -11.35 -17.83
N SER A 2 25.76 -11.43 -18.60
CA SER A 2 24.94 -10.25 -18.91
C SER A 2 24.41 -9.65 -17.61
N SER A 3 24.51 -8.33 -17.42
CA SER A 3 23.95 -7.68 -16.23
C SER A 3 22.43 -7.83 -16.25
N THR A 4 21.82 -8.21 -15.13
CA THR A 4 20.36 -8.28 -15.00
C THR A 4 19.73 -6.89 -15.20
N LEU A 5 18.43 -6.83 -15.54
CA LEU A 5 17.68 -5.57 -15.65
C LEU A 5 17.75 -4.78 -14.33
N ARG A 6 17.68 -5.48 -13.20
CA ARG A 6 17.90 -4.94 -11.86
C ARG A 6 19.25 -4.26 -11.69
N ALA A 7 20.34 -4.94 -12.07
CA ALA A 7 21.68 -4.37 -11.96
C ALA A 7 21.86 -3.17 -12.91
N ALA A 8 21.31 -3.26 -14.12
CA ALA A 8 21.39 -2.20 -15.13
C ALA A 8 20.51 -0.97 -14.83
N SER A 9 19.53 -1.10 -13.95
CA SER A 9 18.62 -0.01 -13.55
C SER A 9 18.95 0.64 -12.21
N LYS A 10 19.95 0.14 -11.47
CA LYS A 10 20.37 0.76 -10.22
C LYS A 10 20.94 2.16 -10.50
N ASP A 11 20.42 3.16 -9.80
CA ASP A 11 20.79 4.56 -9.93
C ASP A 11 20.79 5.26 -8.55
N THR A 12 21.24 6.51 -8.52
CA THR A 12 21.21 7.35 -7.31
C THR A 12 20.40 8.62 -7.52
N LEU A 13 19.73 9.04 -6.46
CA LEU A 13 18.95 10.26 -6.37
C LEU A 13 19.48 11.09 -5.20
N GLN A 14 20.02 12.26 -5.50
CA GLN A 14 20.44 13.21 -4.47
C GLN A 14 19.24 14.06 -4.04
N VAL A 15 18.84 13.96 -2.77
CA VAL A 15 17.75 14.76 -2.20
C VAL A 15 18.25 15.40 -0.92
N LYS A 16 18.31 16.75 -0.90
CA LYS A 16 18.99 17.50 0.16
C LYS A 16 20.43 16.98 0.32
N ASP A 17 20.86 16.72 1.55
CA ASP A 17 22.21 16.26 1.88
C ASP A 17 22.37 14.74 1.86
N LYS A 18 21.37 14.00 1.37
CA LYS A 18 21.34 12.53 1.40
C LYS A 18 21.26 11.93 0.01
N THR A 19 22.03 10.87 -0.19
CA THR A 19 22.00 10.04 -1.41
C THR A 19 21.09 8.84 -1.19
N TRP A 20 20.14 8.65 -2.10
CA TRP A 20 19.21 7.54 -2.11
C TRP A 20 19.48 6.66 -3.34
N HIS A 21 19.67 5.37 -3.13
CA HIS A 21 19.77 4.39 -4.22
C HIS A 21 18.36 3.93 -4.60
N TYR A 22 18.12 3.68 -5.88
CA TYR A 22 16.83 3.20 -6.35
C TYR A 22 16.98 2.45 -7.68
N TYR A 23 15.91 1.76 -8.09
CA TYR A 23 15.85 1.07 -9.38
C TYR A 23 15.08 1.94 -10.39
N SER A 24 15.82 2.62 -11.25
CA SER A 24 15.36 3.65 -12.18
C SER A 24 14.59 3.06 -13.37
N LEU A 25 13.31 3.41 -13.48
CA LEU A 25 12.48 3.08 -14.63
C LEU A 25 13.02 3.70 -15.94
N PRO A 26 13.50 4.96 -15.96
CA PRO A 26 14.17 5.51 -17.15
C PRO A 26 15.41 4.73 -17.60
N LEU A 27 16.21 4.17 -16.68
CA LEU A 27 17.33 3.31 -17.06
C LEU A 27 16.85 1.96 -17.58
N ALA A 28 15.85 1.36 -16.93
CA ALA A 28 15.24 0.11 -17.39
C ALA A 28 14.62 0.24 -18.79
N ALA A 29 14.03 1.40 -19.11
CA ALA A 29 13.45 1.73 -20.42
C ALA A 29 14.45 1.59 -21.57
N LYS A 30 15.77 1.75 -21.33
CA LYS A 30 16.80 1.55 -22.36
C LYS A 30 16.82 0.12 -22.91
N GLN A 31 16.35 -0.85 -22.13
CA GLN A 31 16.24 -2.25 -22.54
C GLN A 31 14.79 -2.69 -22.78
N LEU A 32 13.82 -2.10 -22.07
CA LEU A 32 12.41 -2.46 -22.12
C LEU A 32 11.59 -1.69 -23.17
N GLY A 33 12.14 -0.60 -23.73
CA GLY A 33 11.42 0.33 -24.60
C GLY A 33 10.78 1.49 -23.85
N ASP A 34 9.97 2.29 -24.54
CA ASP A 34 9.34 3.47 -23.95
C ASP A 34 8.28 3.09 -22.91
N LEU A 35 8.53 3.47 -21.65
CA LEU A 35 7.65 3.24 -20.49
C LEU A 35 6.84 4.50 -20.10
N SER A 36 6.97 5.60 -20.85
CA SER A 36 6.38 6.89 -20.49
C SER A 36 4.87 6.83 -20.32
N ARG A 37 4.21 6.04 -21.19
CA ARG A 37 2.76 5.85 -21.28
C ARG A 37 2.19 4.78 -20.35
N LEU A 38 3.02 4.08 -19.56
CA LEU A 38 2.48 3.14 -18.58
C LEU A 38 1.62 3.89 -17.55
N PRO A 39 0.45 3.34 -17.15
CA PRO A 39 -0.28 3.81 -15.98
C PRO A 39 0.66 3.89 -14.76
N LYS A 40 0.44 4.89 -13.91
CA LYS A 40 1.32 5.14 -12.76
C LYS A 40 1.30 3.96 -11.78
N SER A 41 0.15 3.32 -11.62
CA SER A 41 -0.02 2.07 -10.86
C SER A 41 0.84 0.92 -11.41
N LEU A 42 0.92 0.76 -12.74
CA LEU A 42 1.82 -0.24 -13.35
C LEU A 42 3.30 0.12 -13.24
N LYS A 43 3.65 1.41 -13.17
CA LYS A 43 5.03 1.84 -12.87
C LYS A 43 5.46 1.41 -11.46
N VAL A 44 4.54 1.44 -10.48
CA VAL A 44 4.78 0.94 -9.13
C VAL A 44 5.05 -0.58 -9.15
N LEU A 45 4.24 -1.35 -9.88
CA LEU A 45 4.48 -2.79 -10.05
C LEU A 45 5.80 -3.06 -10.79
N LEU A 46 6.14 -2.27 -11.80
CA LEU A 46 7.38 -2.43 -12.57
C LEU A 46 8.62 -2.19 -11.71
N GLU A 47 8.60 -1.15 -10.86
CA GLU A 47 9.66 -0.94 -9.88
C GLU A 47 9.79 -2.15 -8.94
N ASN A 48 8.67 -2.69 -8.48
CA ASN A 48 8.65 -3.83 -7.58
C ASN A 48 9.34 -5.05 -8.20
N LEU A 49 8.97 -5.40 -9.44
CA LEU A 49 9.57 -6.51 -10.17
C LEU A 49 11.07 -6.26 -10.45
N LEU A 50 11.44 -5.05 -10.84
CA LEU A 50 12.84 -4.69 -11.06
C LEU A 50 13.68 -4.86 -9.78
N ARG A 51 13.19 -4.36 -8.65
CA ARG A 51 13.89 -4.44 -7.36
C ARG A 51 14.02 -5.88 -6.85
N TRP A 52 13.05 -6.73 -7.16
CA TRP A 52 13.02 -8.13 -6.71
C TRP A 52 13.49 -9.16 -7.74
N GLN A 53 14.00 -8.73 -8.90
CA GLN A 53 14.53 -9.66 -9.90
C GLN A 53 15.62 -10.55 -9.30
N ASP A 54 15.36 -11.86 -9.31
CA ASP A 54 16.22 -12.91 -8.78
C ASP A 54 16.40 -14.08 -9.76
N GLY A 55 15.61 -14.13 -10.84
CA GLY A 55 15.66 -15.19 -11.86
C GLY A 55 14.90 -16.46 -11.48
N ASP A 56 14.21 -16.48 -10.34
CA ASP A 56 13.40 -17.59 -9.87
C ASP A 56 11.95 -17.11 -9.63
N SER A 57 11.75 -16.28 -8.61
CA SER A 57 10.43 -15.72 -8.30
C SER A 57 10.04 -14.56 -9.22
N VAL A 58 11.02 -13.73 -9.61
CA VAL A 58 10.81 -12.66 -10.58
C VAL A 58 11.85 -12.80 -11.68
N THR A 59 11.38 -13.19 -12.86
CA THR A 59 12.23 -13.42 -14.03
C THR A 59 12.34 -12.17 -14.90
N ALA A 60 13.27 -12.20 -15.86
CA ALA A 60 13.32 -11.17 -16.88
C ALA A 60 12.05 -11.17 -17.76
N GLU A 61 11.42 -12.33 -18.00
CA GLU A 61 10.19 -12.39 -18.79
C GLU A 61 9.03 -11.66 -18.11
N ASP A 62 8.93 -11.74 -16.78
CA ASP A 62 7.86 -11.04 -16.02
C ASP A 62 7.96 -9.52 -16.21
N ILE A 63 9.17 -8.98 -16.15
CA ILE A 63 9.45 -7.56 -16.34
C ILE A 63 9.16 -7.13 -17.79
N HIS A 64 9.54 -7.96 -18.78
CA HIS A 64 9.24 -7.70 -20.18
C HIS A 64 7.74 -7.80 -20.49
N ALA A 65 7.01 -8.71 -19.84
CA ALA A 65 5.57 -8.85 -19.99
C ALA A 65 4.84 -7.60 -19.47
N LEU A 66 5.23 -7.09 -18.30
CA LEU A 66 4.67 -5.86 -17.74
C LEU A 66 4.95 -4.64 -18.61
N ALA A 67 6.18 -4.49 -19.13
CA ALA A 67 6.48 -3.44 -20.12
C ALA A 67 5.69 -3.63 -21.42
N GLY A 68 5.52 -4.89 -21.85
CA GLY A 68 4.77 -5.30 -23.04
C GLY A 68 3.27 -5.01 -22.97
N TRP A 69 2.71 -4.79 -21.77
CA TRP A 69 1.32 -4.39 -21.55
C TRP A 69 0.91 -3.21 -22.45
N LEU A 70 1.82 -2.26 -22.70
CA LEU A 70 1.55 -1.09 -23.56
C LEU A 70 1.11 -1.41 -24.99
N LYS A 71 1.41 -2.61 -25.51
CA LYS A 71 1.07 -2.99 -26.88
C LYS A 71 -0.43 -3.25 -27.05
N HIS A 72 -1.06 -3.81 -26.02
CA HIS A 72 -2.44 -4.31 -26.09
C HIS A 72 -3.32 -3.82 -24.93
N ALA A 73 -2.76 -3.02 -24.00
CA ALA A 73 -3.38 -2.64 -22.73
C ALA A 73 -3.87 -3.86 -21.91
N HIS A 74 -3.18 -4.99 -22.07
CA HIS A 74 -3.50 -6.28 -21.48
C HIS A 74 -2.25 -7.18 -21.48
N ALA A 75 -2.16 -8.10 -20.51
CA ALA A 75 -1.13 -9.13 -20.48
C ALA A 75 -1.59 -10.39 -19.71
N ASP A 76 -1.56 -11.55 -20.37
CA ASP A 76 -1.84 -12.87 -19.78
C ASP A 76 -0.61 -13.45 -19.07
N ARG A 77 -0.02 -12.68 -18.15
CA ARG A 77 1.16 -13.11 -17.38
C ARG A 77 0.90 -12.92 -15.89
N GLU A 78 1.16 -13.98 -15.14
CA GLU A 78 1.22 -13.95 -13.69
C GLU A 78 2.58 -13.43 -13.23
N ILE A 79 2.59 -12.59 -12.21
CA ILE A 79 3.78 -11.98 -11.62
C ILE A 79 3.82 -12.18 -10.11
N ALA A 80 5.03 -12.21 -9.56
CA ALA A 80 5.28 -12.32 -8.13
C ALA A 80 5.51 -10.93 -7.51
N TYR A 81 4.46 -10.33 -6.97
CA TYR A 81 4.50 -9.01 -6.35
C TYR A 81 4.85 -9.10 -4.86
N ARG A 82 5.80 -8.28 -4.38
CA ARG A 82 6.19 -8.24 -2.96
C ARG A 82 5.81 -6.90 -2.33
N PRO A 83 4.77 -6.82 -1.49
CA PRO A 83 4.41 -5.57 -0.84
C PRO A 83 5.52 -5.07 0.08
N ALA A 84 5.66 -3.75 0.21
CA ALA A 84 6.64 -3.14 1.11
C ALA A 84 6.30 -3.41 2.58
N ARG A 85 5.02 -3.52 2.92
CA ARG A 85 4.51 -3.76 4.28
C ARG A 85 3.15 -4.46 4.27
N VAL A 86 2.70 -4.90 5.44
CA VAL A 86 1.38 -5.50 5.66
C VAL A 86 0.61 -4.68 6.69
N LEU A 87 -0.68 -4.44 6.44
CA LEU A 87 -1.59 -3.80 7.38
C LEU A 87 -2.59 -4.82 7.94
N MET A 88 -2.77 -4.82 9.25
CA MET A 88 -3.71 -5.72 9.91
C MET A 88 -4.68 -4.95 10.81
N GLN A 89 -5.87 -5.52 10.98
CA GLN A 89 -6.82 -5.11 12.00
C GLN A 89 -6.99 -6.24 13.03
N ASP A 90 -7.58 -5.98 14.19
CA ASP A 90 -7.52 -6.90 15.34
C ASP A 90 -8.29 -8.22 15.18
N PHE A 91 -9.33 -8.30 14.35
CA PHE A 91 -10.08 -9.54 14.10
C PHE A 91 -9.28 -10.54 13.27
N THR A 92 -8.52 -10.07 12.28
CA THR A 92 -7.65 -10.89 11.42
C THR A 92 -6.20 -10.94 11.91
N GLY A 93 -5.79 -9.95 12.71
CA GLY A 93 -4.46 -9.85 13.28
C GLY A 93 -4.23 -10.83 14.43
N VAL A 94 -5.24 -11.06 15.28
CA VAL A 94 -5.16 -12.08 16.34
C VAL A 94 -4.86 -13.48 15.76
N PRO A 95 -5.63 -14.02 14.80
CA PRO A 95 -5.33 -15.35 14.24
C PRO A 95 -3.94 -15.40 13.60
N ALA A 96 -3.49 -14.36 12.89
CA ALA A 96 -2.14 -14.36 12.33
C ALA A 96 -1.02 -14.42 13.39
N VAL A 97 -1.19 -13.72 14.52
CA VAL A 97 -0.23 -13.80 15.63
C VAL A 97 -0.28 -15.18 16.30
N VAL A 98 -1.47 -15.82 16.37
CA VAL A 98 -1.60 -17.22 16.81
C VAL A 98 -0.86 -18.15 15.86
N ASP A 99 -0.99 -17.97 14.54
CA ASP A 99 -0.34 -18.81 13.55
C ASP A 99 1.18 -18.65 13.57
N LEU A 100 1.69 -17.43 13.75
CA LEU A 100 3.13 -17.19 14.00
C LEU A 100 3.63 -17.90 15.27
N ALA A 101 2.84 -17.87 16.35
CA ALA A 101 3.18 -18.56 17.59
C ALA A 101 3.17 -20.09 17.41
N ALA A 102 2.17 -20.62 16.70
CA ALA A 102 2.07 -22.05 16.38
C ALA A 102 3.21 -22.51 15.46
N MET A 103 3.61 -21.70 14.47
CA MET A 103 4.76 -21.97 13.62
C MET A 103 6.07 -22.00 14.41
N ARG A 104 6.26 -21.11 15.39
CA ARG A 104 7.44 -21.18 16.28
C ARG A 104 7.50 -22.50 17.04
N GLU A 105 6.38 -22.94 17.59
CA GLU A 105 6.31 -24.22 18.30
C GLU A 105 6.56 -25.41 17.35
N ALA A 106 6.04 -25.38 16.12
CA ALA A 106 6.31 -26.40 15.11
C ALA A 106 7.80 -26.44 14.71
N VAL A 107 8.41 -25.29 14.43
CA VAL A 107 9.84 -25.18 14.11
C VAL A 107 10.70 -25.70 15.25
N LYS A 108 10.34 -25.39 16.50
CA LYS A 108 11.02 -25.90 17.70
C LYS A 108 10.95 -27.43 17.78
N ARG A 109 9.78 -28.03 17.56
CA ARG A 109 9.60 -29.49 17.56
C ARG A 109 10.43 -30.19 16.49
N LEU A 110 10.66 -29.52 15.36
CA LEU A 110 11.52 -30.00 14.26
C LEU A 110 13.01 -29.73 14.50
N GLY A 111 13.39 -29.16 15.66
CA GLY A 111 14.78 -28.84 15.99
C GLY A 111 15.34 -27.61 15.25
N GLY A 112 14.48 -26.79 14.66
CA GLY A 112 14.84 -25.58 13.95
C GLY A 112 14.97 -24.34 14.85
N ASP A 113 15.46 -23.25 14.25
CA ASP A 113 15.60 -21.96 14.92
C ASP A 113 14.28 -21.17 14.88
N THR A 114 13.63 -21.05 16.03
CA THR A 114 12.36 -20.31 16.18
C THR A 114 12.49 -18.82 15.90
N ALA A 115 13.68 -18.23 16.02
CA ALA A 115 13.90 -16.81 15.76
C ALA A 115 13.72 -16.47 14.27
N LYS A 116 13.81 -17.45 13.38
CA LYS A 116 13.54 -17.30 11.94
C LYS A 116 12.05 -17.15 11.63
N VAL A 117 11.15 -17.52 12.55
CA VAL A 117 9.72 -17.25 12.43
C VAL A 117 9.46 -15.84 12.94
N ASN A 118 9.61 -14.88 12.02
CA ASN A 118 9.48 -13.46 12.28
C ASN A 118 9.09 -12.76 10.97
N PRO A 119 8.21 -11.74 10.98
CA PRO A 119 7.91 -10.98 9.77
C PRO A 119 9.18 -10.40 9.12
N LEU A 120 9.32 -10.63 7.82
CA LEU A 120 10.39 -10.08 6.98
C LEU A 120 10.02 -8.67 6.50
N SER A 121 8.73 -8.42 6.24
CA SER A 121 8.20 -7.09 5.95
C SER A 121 7.66 -6.44 7.24
N PRO A 122 7.69 -5.11 7.35
CA PRO A 122 6.97 -4.39 8.41
C PRO A 122 5.49 -4.77 8.43
N VAL A 123 4.97 -5.02 9.62
CA VAL A 123 3.55 -5.32 9.87
C VAL A 123 3.04 -4.33 10.91
N ASP A 124 1.99 -3.59 10.55
CA ASP A 124 1.29 -2.69 11.47
C ASP A 124 -0.10 -3.25 11.74
N LEU A 125 -0.41 -3.55 13.00
CA LEU A 125 -1.74 -3.95 13.44
C LEU A 125 -2.44 -2.77 14.12
N VAL A 126 -3.63 -2.40 13.66
CA VAL A 126 -4.47 -1.39 14.30
C VAL A 126 -5.63 -2.06 15.01
N ILE A 127 -5.86 -1.70 16.29
CA ILE A 127 -7.00 -2.18 17.07
C ILE A 127 -8.14 -1.16 16.91
N ASP A 128 -9.16 -1.52 16.13
CA ASP A 128 -10.27 -0.62 15.80
C ASP A 128 -11.61 -1.34 15.58
N HIS A 129 -11.63 -2.66 15.38
CA HIS A 129 -12.86 -3.44 15.13
C HIS A 129 -13.56 -3.92 16.41
N SER A 130 -13.01 -3.59 17.57
CA SER A 130 -13.50 -4.11 18.86
C SER A 130 -14.36 -3.11 19.64
N VAL A 131 -14.28 -1.81 19.37
CA VAL A 131 -15.13 -0.80 20.02
C VAL A 131 -16.57 -0.97 19.57
N THR A 132 -17.50 -0.98 20.52
CA THR A 132 -18.94 -0.96 20.27
C THR A 132 -19.55 0.33 20.83
N VAL A 133 -20.60 0.84 20.19
CA VAL A 133 -21.36 1.99 20.69
C VAL A 133 -22.39 1.50 21.72
N ASP A 134 -21.95 1.25 22.95
CA ASP A 134 -22.83 0.86 24.07
C ASP A 134 -23.55 2.09 24.67
N ARG A 135 -22.84 3.21 24.77
CA ARG A 135 -23.35 4.52 25.20
C ARG A 135 -23.13 5.56 24.12
N PHE A 136 -24.06 6.49 23.96
CA PHE A 136 -23.97 7.60 23.01
C PHE A 136 -24.73 8.83 23.51
N GLY A 137 -24.36 10.01 23.00
CA GLY A 137 -25.14 11.25 23.20
C GLY A 137 -24.85 12.03 24.49
N ASP A 138 -23.78 11.70 25.21
CA ASP A 138 -23.29 12.45 26.37
C ASP A 138 -21.76 12.46 26.47
N ASP A 139 -21.22 13.29 27.37
CA ASP A 139 -19.78 13.55 27.50
C ASP A 139 -18.97 12.34 27.99
N ASP A 140 -19.60 11.41 28.71
CA ASP A 140 -18.96 10.22 29.26
C ASP A 140 -18.94 9.05 28.27
N ALA A 141 -19.72 9.13 27.18
CA ALA A 141 -19.96 8.02 26.26
C ALA A 141 -18.65 7.43 25.68
N PHE A 142 -17.69 8.29 25.36
CA PHE A 142 -16.41 7.86 24.80
C PHE A 142 -15.60 7.05 25.81
N GLU A 143 -15.41 7.57 27.03
CA GLU A 143 -14.62 6.91 28.07
C GLU A 143 -15.25 5.56 28.46
N GLU A 144 -16.57 5.52 28.60
CA GLU A 144 -17.28 4.29 28.97
C GLU A 144 -17.22 3.22 27.88
N ASN A 145 -17.37 3.59 26.60
CA ASN A 145 -17.23 2.63 25.50
C ASN A 145 -15.81 2.05 25.41
N VAL A 146 -14.77 2.88 25.58
CA VAL A 146 -13.37 2.41 25.60
C VAL A 146 -13.10 1.54 26.82
N ARG A 147 -13.66 1.87 27.99
CA ARG A 147 -13.54 1.04 29.21
C ARG A 147 -14.16 -0.35 29.00
N LEU A 148 -15.38 -0.41 28.44
CA LEU A 148 -16.08 -1.67 28.14
C LEU A 148 -15.33 -2.50 27.08
N GLU A 149 -14.79 -1.86 26.06
CA GLU A 149 -13.95 -2.51 25.04
C GLU A 149 -12.75 -3.21 25.69
N MET A 150 -12.00 -2.50 26.54
CA MET A 150 -10.83 -3.04 27.24
C MET A 150 -11.18 -4.20 28.17
N GLU A 151 -12.34 -4.13 28.85
CA GLU A 151 -12.85 -5.20 29.70
C GLU A 151 -13.18 -6.46 28.90
N ARG A 152 -13.91 -6.30 27.79
CA ARG A 152 -14.37 -7.41 26.92
C ARG A 152 -13.23 -8.09 26.15
N ASN A 153 -12.20 -7.34 25.77
CA ASN A 153 -11.14 -7.81 24.88
C ASN A 153 -9.78 -7.97 25.57
N HIS A 154 -9.74 -7.97 26.91
CA HIS A 154 -8.51 -7.97 27.70
C HIS A 154 -7.50 -9.04 27.25
N GLU A 155 -7.94 -10.29 27.11
CA GLU A 155 -7.07 -11.41 26.71
C GLU A 155 -6.46 -11.21 25.30
N ARG A 156 -7.28 -10.76 24.34
CA ARG A 156 -6.83 -10.46 22.98
C ARG A 156 -5.76 -9.38 22.97
N TYR A 157 -5.94 -8.32 23.77
CA TYR A 157 -4.98 -7.21 23.82
C TYR A 157 -3.69 -7.56 24.53
N VAL A 158 -3.77 -8.36 25.60
CA VAL A 158 -2.57 -8.94 26.24
C VAL A 158 -1.80 -9.81 25.25
N PHE A 159 -2.49 -10.62 24.45
CA PHE A 159 -1.88 -11.47 23.42
C PHE A 159 -1.22 -10.65 22.29
N LEU A 160 -1.89 -9.62 21.77
CA LEU A 160 -1.30 -8.73 20.75
C LEU A 160 -0.10 -7.95 21.28
N ARG A 161 -0.16 -7.51 22.55
CA ARG A 161 0.98 -6.85 23.21
C ARG A 161 2.17 -7.79 23.39
N TRP A 162 1.92 -9.06 23.68
CA TRP A 162 2.96 -10.09 23.64
C TRP A 162 3.56 -10.22 22.23
N GLY A 163 2.71 -10.25 21.19
CA GLY A 163 3.14 -10.32 19.79
C GLY A 163 4.10 -9.17 19.42
N GLN A 164 3.74 -7.95 19.80
CA GLN A 164 4.59 -6.76 19.61
C GLN A 164 5.98 -6.88 20.24
N GLN A 165 6.11 -7.59 21.37
CA GLN A 165 7.40 -7.83 22.01
C GLN A 165 8.13 -9.04 21.40
N ALA A 166 7.39 -10.01 20.88
CA ALA A 166 7.91 -11.28 20.39
C ALA A 166 8.44 -11.21 18.94
N PHE A 167 8.00 -10.24 18.15
CA PHE A 167 8.33 -10.08 16.73
C PHE A 167 8.94 -8.70 16.43
N SER A 168 10.08 -8.66 15.75
CA SER A 168 10.89 -7.43 15.63
C SER A 168 10.37 -6.41 14.62
N ARG A 169 9.51 -6.84 13.69
CA ARG A 169 8.93 -6.01 12.63
C ARG A 169 7.40 -5.89 12.76
N PHE A 170 6.88 -6.12 13.96
CA PHE A 170 5.46 -6.07 14.27
C PHE A 170 5.15 -4.91 15.22
N SER A 171 4.28 -4.00 14.79
CA SER A 171 3.81 -2.87 15.58
C SER A 171 2.32 -3.01 15.88
N VAL A 172 1.88 -2.48 17.03
CA VAL A 172 0.47 -2.45 17.42
C VAL A 172 0.08 -1.02 17.74
N VAL A 173 -0.93 -0.50 17.05
CA VAL A 173 -1.59 0.76 17.37
C VAL A 173 -2.73 0.45 18.36
N PRO A 174 -2.71 1.06 19.55
CA PRO A 174 -3.66 0.72 20.61
C PRO A 174 -5.09 1.21 20.30
N PRO A 175 -6.10 0.66 20.99
CA PRO A 175 -7.49 1.07 20.84
C PRO A 175 -7.68 2.56 21.18
N GLY A 176 -8.71 3.17 20.59
CA GLY A 176 -9.05 4.59 20.79
C GLY A 176 -8.14 5.58 20.05
N THR A 177 -7.18 5.11 19.24
CA THR A 177 -6.29 5.98 18.46
C THR A 177 -6.90 6.43 17.12
N GLY A 178 -7.79 5.62 16.55
CA GLY A 178 -8.43 5.86 15.26
C GLY A 178 -8.73 4.56 14.52
N ILE A 179 -9.27 4.68 13.30
CA ILE A 179 -9.62 3.56 12.43
C ILE A 179 -8.42 3.20 11.55
N CYS A 180 -8.24 1.92 11.26
CA CYS A 180 -7.11 1.31 10.55
C CYS A 180 -6.67 2.10 9.32
N HIS A 181 -7.61 2.40 8.41
CA HIS A 181 -7.29 3.10 7.17
C HIS A 181 -6.97 4.58 7.35
N GLN A 182 -7.61 5.25 8.32
CA GLN A 182 -7.33 6.64 8.62
C GLN A 182 -5.95 6.79 9.27
N VAL A 183 -5.62 5.93 10.25
CA VAL A 183 -4.28 5.85 10.83
C VAL A 183 -3.24 5.51 9.75
N ASN A 184 -3.58 4.63 8.81
CA ASN A 184 -2.70 4.32 7.68
C ASN A 184 -2.46 5.56 6.80
N LEU A 185 -3.50 6.32 6.48
CA LEU A 185 -3.40 7.53 5.66
C LEU A 185 -2.66 8.65 6.37
N GLU A 186 -2.96 8.88 7.65
CA GLU A 186 -2.50 10.01 8.44
C GLU A 186 -1.21 9.76 9.21
N TYR A 187 -0.75 8.52 9.36
CA TYR A 187 0.47 8.22 10.11
C TYR A 187 1.41 7.21 9.41
N LEU A 188 0.92 6.01 9.09
CA LEU A 188 1.78 4.89 8.66
C LEU A 188 2.28 5.03 7.21
N GLY A 189 1.43 5.55 6.32
CA GLY A 189 1.70 5.70 4.89
C GLY A 189 2.81 6.70 4.61
N ARG A 190 3.74 6.32 3.72
CA ARG A 190 4.95 7.10 3.39
C ARG A 190 5.02 7.59 1.95
N ALA A 191 4.16 7.08 1.06
CA ALA A 191 4.22 7.24 -0.41
C ALA A 191 5.51 6.67 -1.05
N VAL A 192 6.68 6.98 -0.51
CA VAL A 192 7.97 6.37 -0.85
C VAL A 192 8.63 5.88 0.43
N TRP A 193 8.87 4.58 0.52
CA TRP A 193 9.66 3.99 1.60
C TRP A 193 11.15 4.17 1.36
N SER A 194 11.89 4.08 2.45
CA SER A 194 13.33 3.89 2.37
C SER A 194 13.85 3.02 3.50
N GLU A 195 14.83 2.18 3.20
CA GLU A 195 15.49 1.30 4.16
C GLU A 195 16.99 1.24 3.88
N GLN A 196 17.79 1.03 4.93
CA GLN A 196 19.22 0.79 4.78
C GLN A 196 19.46 -0.67 4.38
N GLN A 197 20.07 -0.89 3.23
CA GLN A 197 20.42 -2.21 2.70
C GLN A 197 21.92 -2.21 2.36
N ASN A 198 22.70 -3.11 2.97
CA ASN A 198 24.15 -3.21 2.76
C ASN A 198 24.90 -1.87 2.94
N GLY A 199 24.47 -1.05 3.91
CA GLY A 199 25.06 0.27 4.20
C GLY A 199 24.53 1.42 3.35
N GLU A 200 23.75 1.14 2.29
CA GLU A 200 23.17 2.12 1.39
C GLU A 200 21.70 2.39 1.72
N TRP A 201 21.24 3.63 1.65
CA TRP A 201 19.81 3.94 1.74
C TRP A 201 19.13 3.67 0.41
N VAL A 202 18.17 2.75 0.36
CA VAL A 202 17.41 2.39 -0.84
C VAL A 202 15.99 2.93 -0.73
N ALA A 203 15.54 3.69 -1.73
CA ALA A 203 14.20 4.25 -1.82
C ALA A 203 13.34 3.48 -2.85
N PHE A 204 12.07 3.25 -2.51
CA PHE A 204 11.11 2.51 -3.33
C PHE A 204 9.66 2.93 -3.01
N PRO A 205 8.67 2.71 -3.89
CA PRO A 205 7.29 3.10 -3.62
C PRO A 205 6.75 2.38 -2.38
N ASP A 206 5.97 3.11 -1.58
CA ASP A 206 5.14 2.48 -0.55
C ASP A 206 4.08 1.62 -1.23
N THR A 207 3.98 0.39 -0.78
CA THR A 207 3.01 -0.58 -1.28
C THR A 207 2.61 -1.53 -0.16
N LEU A 208 1.35 -1.95 -0.12
CA LEU A 208 0.89 -2.87 0.92
C LEU A 208 -0.23 -3.79 0.48
N VAL A 209 -0.34 -4.90 1.19
CA VAL A 209 -1.60 -5.64 1.28
C VAL A 209 -2.11 -5.53 2.71
N GLY A 210 -3.42 -5.58 2.90
CA GLY A 210 -4.02 -5.56 4.22
C GLY A 210 -5.08 -6.64 4.40
N THR A 211 -5.31 -7.05 5.63
CA THR A 211 -6.36 -8.03 5.98
C THR A 211 -7.75 -7.40 6.13
N ASP A 212 -7.96 -6.31 5.39
CA ASP A 212 -9.21 -5.55 5.33
C ASP A 212 -9.41 -5.05 3.89
N SER A 213 -10.63 -5.17 3.37
CA SER A 213 -10.97 -4.81 1.98
C SER A 213 -10.71 -3.34 1.65
N HIS A 214 -10.94 -2.44 2.62
CA HIS A 214 -10.84 -0.99 2.48
C HIS A 214 -9.41 -0.47 2.70
N THR A 215 -8.42 -1.36 2.83
CA THR A 215 -6.99 -1.04 2.66
C THR A 215 -6.73 -0.18 1.41
N THR A 216 -7.60 -0.28 0.40
CA THR A 216 -7.59 0.53 -0.81
C THR A 216 -7.70 2.04 -0.57
N MET A 217 -8.17 2.52 0.58
CA MET A 217 -8.23 3.95 0.92
C MET A 217 -6.86 4.65 0.74
N ILE A 218 -5.77 3.95 1.04
CA ILE A 218 -4.41 4.50 0.95
C ILE A 218 -3.98 4.85 -0.49
N ASN A 219 -4.66 4.30 -1.50
CA ASN A 219 -4.38 4.63 -2.90
C ASN A 219 -4.67 6.10 -3.23
N GLY A 220 -5.44 6.82 -2.40
CA GLY A 220 -5.59 8.28 -2.48
C GLY A 220 -4.28 9.06 -2.23
N LEU A 221 -3.32 8.45 -1.53
CA LEU A 221 -1.98 8.99 -1.24
C LEU A 221 -0.93 8.56 -2.28
N GLY A 222 -1.33 7.89 -3.37
CA GLY A 222 -0.40 7.33 -4.36
C GLY A 222 0.38 6.12 -3.89
N VAL A 223 -0.08 5.47 -2.81
CA VAL A 223 0.44 4.20 -2.29
C VAL A 223 -0.38 3.06 -2.89
N LEU A 224 0.25 2.12 -3.59
CA LEU A 224 -0.49 1.01 -4.17
C LEU A 224 -0.82 -0.04 -3.10
N GLY A 225 -2.09 -0.22 -2.76
CA GLY A 225 -2.49 -1.26 -1.82
C GLY A 225 -3.94 -1.69 -1.88
N TRP A 226 -4.21 -2.91 -1.42
CA TRP A 226 -5.52 -3.54 -1.48
C TRP A 226 -5.72 -4.59 -0.40
N GLY A 227 -6.96 -5.00 -0.20
CA GLY A 227 -7.33 -6.06 0.75
C GLY A 227 -7.06 -7.46 0.22
N VAL A 228 -6.57 -8.34 1.09
CA VAL A 228 -6.34 -9.77 0.84
C VAL A 228 -6.85 -10.59 2.04
N GLY A 229 -6.92 -11.92 1.89
CA GLY A 229 -7.23 -12.81 3.00
C GLY A 229 -6.10 -12.87 4.05
N GLY A 230 -6.42 -13.41 5.22
CA GLY A 230 -5.44 -13.57 6.32
C GLY A 230 -4.24 -14.41 5.91
N ILE A 231 -4.47 -15.51 5.20
CA ILE A 231 -3.42 -16.44 4.75
C ILE A 231 -2.47 -15.75 3.76
N GLU A 232 -2.99 -14.98 2.81
CA GLU A 232 -2.15 -14.24 1.86
C GLU A 232 -1.32 -13.15 2.58
N ALA A 233 -1.91 -12.46 3.56
CA ALA A 233 -1.19 -11.48 4.36
C ALA A 233 -0.09 -12.12 5.24
N GLU A 234 -0.35 -13.32 5.80
CA GLU A 234 0.62 -14.13 6.54
C GLU A 234 1.77 -14.61 5.66
N ALA A 235 1.46 -15.09 4.46
CA ALA A 235 2.47 -15.46 3.48
C ALA A 235 3.33 -14.23 3.11
N ALA A 236 2.69 -13.08 2.85
CA ALA A 236 3.36 -11.83 2.51
C ALA A 236 4.27 -11.32 3.64
N MET A 237 3.83 -11.38 4.90
CA MET A 237 4.68 -10.95 6.02
C MET A 237 5.91 -11.86 6.20
N LEU A 238 5.82 -13.13 5.83
CA LEU A 238 6.94 -14.09 5.83
C LEU A 238 7.80 -14.01 4.54
N GLY A 239 7.56 -13.01 3.69
CA GLY A 239 8.33 -12.72 2.47
C GLY A 239 7.94 -13.54 1.25
N GLN A 240 6.84 -14.30 1.31
CA GLN A 240 6.29 -14.90 0.09
C GLN A 240 5.68 -13.81 -0.78
N PRO A 241 5.98 -13.79 -2.09
CA PRO A 241 5.32 -12.87 -3.00
C PRO A 241 3.84 -13.22 -3.15
N VAL A 242 3.02 -12.19 -3.31
CA VAL A 242 1.63 -12.32 -3.74
C VAL A 242 1.62 -12.56 -5.25
N SER A 243 1.10 -13.72 -5.65
CA SER A 243 0.86 -14.02 -7.05
C SER A 243 -0.35 -13.23 -7.55
N MET A 244 -0.20 -12.59 -8.71
CA MET A 244 -1.30 -11.90 -9.39
C MET A 244 -1.08 -11.86 -10.90
N LEU A 245 -2.18 -11.84 -11.66
CA LEU A 245 -2.12 -11.45 -13.07
C LEU A 245 -1.76 -9.96 -13.19
N ILE A 246 -1.01 -9.61 -14.24
CA ILE A 246 -0.81 -8.21 -14.61
C ILE A 246 -2.20 -7.58 -14.85
N PRO A 247 -2.59 -6.56 -14.08
CA PRO A 247 -3.96 -6.07 -14.13
C PRO A 247 -4.19 -5.19 -15.35
N ASP A 248 -5.38 -5.29 -15.94
CA ASP A 248 -5.90 -4.24 -16.82
C ASP A 248 -6.11 -2.96 -15.99
N VAL A 249 -5.87 -1.80 -16.61
CA VAL A 249 -6.07 -0.50 -15.97
C VAL A 249 -7.14 0.30 -16.70
N VAL A 250 -8.22 0.61 -15.99
CA VAL A 250 -9.30 1.48 -16.45
C VAL A 250 -9.01 2.91 -16.01
N GLY A 251 -8.78 3.80 -16.98
CA GLY A 251 -8.61 5.23 -16.70
C GLY A 251 -9.95 5.90 -16.39
N PHE A 252 -10.10 6.52 -15.22
CA PHE A 252 -11.27 7.32 -14.86
C PHE A 252 -10.94 8.81 -14.92
N LYS A 253 -11.43 9.50 -15.96
CA LYS A 253 -11.16 10.93 -16.16
C LYS A 253 -12.08 11.79 -15.32
N LEU A 254 -11.51 12.59 -14.42
CA LEU A 254 -12.20 13.67 -13.72
C LEU A 254 -11.90 15.01 -14.41
N SER A 255 -12.95 15.78 -14.66
CA SER A 255 -12.85 17.10 -15.31
C SER A 255 -13.81 18.09 -14.69
N GLY A 256 -13.47 19.37 -14.77
CA GLY A 256 -14.25 20.44 -14.13
C GLY A 256 -14.03 20.50 -12.62
N LYS A 257 -14.96 21.17 -11.93
CA LYS A 257 -14.95 21.36 -10.47
C LYS A 257 -16.31 20.98 -9.90
N LEU A 258 -16.33 20.50 -8.66
CA LEU A 258 -17.58 20.27 -7.94
C LEU A 258 -18.34 21.60 -7.78
N ARG A 259 -19.66 21.54 -7.99
CA ARG A 259 -20.54 22.68 -7.75
C ARG A 259 -20.74 22.87 -6.26
N GLU A 260 -21.00 24.10 -5.83
CA GLU A 260 -21.35 24.41 -4.46
C GLU A 260 -22.56 23.55 -4.00
N GLY A 261 -22.49 23.04 -2.77
CA GLY A 261 -23.49 22.13 -2.21
C GLY A 261 -23.32 20.66 -2.56
N ILE A 262 -22.42 20.30 -3.48
CA ILE A 262 -22.06 18.90 -3.75
C ILE A 262 -20.97 18.46 -2.77
N THR A 263 -21.19 17.32 -2.11
CA THR A 263 -20.28 16.77 -1.10
C THR A 263 -19.35 15.69 -1.67
N ALA A 264 -18.32 15.33 -0.92
CA ALA A 264 -17.46 14.18 -1.22
C ALA A 264 -18.28 12.87 -1.33
N THR A 265 -19.34 12.74 -0.51
CA THR A 265 -20.24 11.57 -0.53
C THR A 265 -21.03 11.49 -1.83
N ASP A 266 -21.55 12.62 -2.33
CA ASP A 266 -22.25 12.65 -3.62
C ASP A 266 -21.33 12.23 -4.76
N LEU A 267 -20.08 12.73 -4.75
CA LEU A 267 -19.07 12.38 -5.74
C LEU A 267 -18.75 10.88 -5.68
N VAL A 268 -18.43 10.34 -4.51
CA VAL A 268 -18.01 8.93 -4.41
C VAL A 268 -19.12 7.95 -4.76
N LEU A 269 -20.37 8.23 -4.37
CA LEU A 269 -21.50 7.39 -4.74
C LEU A 269 -21.76 7.43 -6.25
N THR A 270 -21.57 8.59 -6.88
CA THR A 270 -21.67 8.73 -8.35
C THR A 270 -20.56 7.94 -9.05
N VAL A 271 -19.31 8.08 -8.62
CA VAL A 271 -18.16 7.33 -9.17
C VAL A 271 -18.37 5.83 -9.00
N THR A 272 -18.79 5.38 -7.82
CA THR A 272 -19.09 3.98 -7.52
C THR A 272 -20.17 3.44 -8.45
N GLN A 273 -21.26 4.19 -8.63
CA GLN A 273 -22.36 3.80 -9.51
C GLN A 273 -21.92 3.68 -10.97
N MET A 274 -21.09 4.62 -11.45
CA MET A 274 -20.53 4.59 -12.81
C MET A 274 -19.61 3.39 -13.02
N LEU A 275 -18.69 3.13 -12.08
CA LEU A 275 -17.72 2.03 -12.15
C LEU A 275 -18.40 0.66 -12.05
N ARG A 276 -19.39 0.50 -11.17
CA ARG A 276 -20.23 -0.70 -11.11
C ARG A 276 -20.90 -0.99 -12.44
N LYS A 277 -21.50 0.05 -13.06
CA LYS A 277 -22.16 -0.08 -14.37
C LYS A 277 -21.17 -0.44 -15.49
N HIS A 278 -19.94 0.06 -15.41
CA HIS A 278 -18.89 -0.23 -16.40
C HIS A 278 -18.32 -1.65 -16.27
N GLY A 279 -18.21 -2.17 -15.05
CA GLY A 279 -17.67 -3.51 -14.77
C GLY A 279 -16.14 -3.51 -14.68
N VAL A 280 -15.63 -3.26 -13.48
CA VAL A 280 -14.18 -3.17 -13.20
C VAL A 280 -13.66 -4.27 -12.28
N VAL A 281 -14.39 -5.40 -12.20
CA VAL A 281 -14.01 -6.53 -11.35
C VAL A 281 -12.64 -7.07 -11.73
N GLY A 282 -11.73 -7.14 -10.74
CA GLY A 282 -10.36 -7.66 -10.91
C GLY A 282 -9.41 -6.73 -11.67
N LYS A 283 -9.84 -5.49 -11.97
CA LYS A 283 -9.04 -4.48 -12.68
C LYS A 283 -8.54 -3.41 -11.72
N PHE A 284 -7.50 -2.70 -12.14
CA PHE A 284 -7.13 -1.44 -11.51
C PHE A 284 -7.97 -0.31 -12.12
N VAL A 285 -8.36 0.66 -11.29
CA VAL A 285 -8.89 1.94 -11.74
C VAL A 285 -7.85 3.00 -11.43
N GLU A 286 -7.45 3.79 -12.42
CA GLU A 286 -6.51 4.90 -12.23
C GLU A 286 -7.20 6.23 -12.55
N PHE A 287 -7.24 7.12 -11.57
CA PHE A 287 -7.89 8.43 -11.70
C PHE A 287 -6.94 9.45 -12.31
N TYR A 288 -7.44 10.22 -13.28
CA TYR A 288 -6.65 11.22 -13.99
C TYR A 288 -7.49 12.41 -14.46
N GLY A 289 -6.83 13.45 -14.98
CA GLY A 289 -7.45 14.65 -15.53
C GLY A 289 -7.49 15.83 -14.57
N ASP A 290 -7.78 17.00 -15.14
CA ASP A 290 -7.64 18.32 -14.52
C ASP A 290 -8.55 18.51 -13.29
N GLY A 291 -9.59 17.67 -13.15
CA GLY A 291 -10.46 17.71 -11.97
C GLY A 291 -9.73 17.34 -10.67
N LEU A 292 -8.62 16.61 -10.76
CA LEU A 292 -7.79 16.24 -9.60
C LEU A 292 -7.13 17.46 -8.94
N ASP A 293 -6.88 18.54 -9.69
CA ASP A 293 -6.20 19.75 -9.21
C ASP A 293 -6.97 20.45 -8.08
N SER A 294 -8.30 20.32 -8.12
CA SER A 294 -9.21 20.89 -7.12
C SER A 294 -9.76 19.88 -6.13
N LEU A 295 -9.39 18.60 -6.25
CA LEU A 295 -9.93 17.53 -5.42
C LEU A 295 -9.02 17.28 -4.20
N PRO A 296 -9.47 17.60 -2.98
CA PRO A 296 -8.70 17.39 -1.76
C PRO A 296 -8.32 15.91 -1.57
N LEU A 297 -7.24 15.65 -0.84
CA LEU A 297 -6.79 14.27 -0.65
C LEU A 297 -7.79 13.40 0.13
N ALA A 298 -8.53 13.98 1.07
CA ALA A 298 -9.59 13.26 1.78
C ALA A 298 -10.68 12.73 0.83
N ASP A 299 -11.04 13.50 -0.20
CA ASP A 299 -12.03 13.08 -1.21
C ASP A 299 -11.46 11.97 -2.11
N ARG A 300 -10.17 12.08 -2.49
CA ARG A 300 -9.45 11.01 -3.21
C ARG A 300 -9.44 9.72 -2.41
N ALA A 301 -9.10 9.80 -1.13
CA ALA A 301 -9.09 8.67 -0.21
C ALA A 301 -10.50 8.07 -0.05
N THR A 302 -11.54 8.90 -0.01
CA THR A 302 -12.95 8.45 0.03
C THR A 302 -13.31 7.65 -1.23
N ILE A 303 -12.89 8.12 -2.41
CA ILE A 303 -13.11 7.39 -3.67
C ILE A 303 -12.31 6.08 -3.74
N ALA A 304 -11.05 6.12 -3.31
CA ALA A 304 -10.20 4.94 -3.26
C ALA A 304 -10.69 3.90 -2.24
N ASN A 305 -11.24 4.34 -1.11
CA ASN A 305 -11.83 3.51 -0.08
C ASN A 305 -12.94 2.63 -0.66
N MET A 306 -13.79 3.19 -1.53
CA MET A 306 -14.93 2.46 -2.10
C MET A 306 -14.58 1.44 -3.22
N SER A 307 -13.29 1.12 -3.41
CA SER A 307 -12.85 0.14 -4.43
C SER A 307 -13.54 -1.21 -4.34
N PRO A 308 -13.68 -1.83 -3.14
CA PRO A 308 -14.40 -3.08 -2.98
C PRO A 308 -15.86 -2.94 -3.42
N GLU A 309 -16.51 -1.80 -3.15
CA GLU A 309 -17.90 -1.58 -3.53
C GLU A 309 -18.08 -1.55 -5.05
N TYR A 310 -17.19 -0.91 -5.82
CA TYR A 310 -17.29 -0.96 -7.29
C TYR A 310 -16.56 -2.15 -7.94
N GLY A 311 -15.94 -3.01 -7.14
CA GLY A 311 -15.35 -4.29 -7.54
C GLY A 311 -13.91 -4.21 -8.06
N ALA A 312 -13.30 -3.03 -8.11
CA ALA A 312 -11.91 -2.91 -8.53
C ALA A 312 -10.97 -3.47 -7.47
N THR A 313 -9.81 -3.97 -7.91
CA THR A 313 -8.74 -4.34 -6.97
C THR A 313 -8.20 -3.11 -6.25
N CYS A 314 -8.09 -1.96 -6.95
CA CYS A 314 -7.74 -0.68 -6.35
C CYS A 314 -8.26 0.52 -7.17
N GLY A 315 -8.45 1.66 -6.50
CA GLY A 315 -8.70 2.98 -7.10
C GLY A 315 -7.52 3.92 -6.86
N PHE A 316 -6.62 4.02 -7.83
CA PHE A 316 -5.31 4.66 -7.70
C PHE A 316 -5.32 6.15 -8.09
N PHE A 317 -4.82 7.00 -7.20
CA PHE A 317 -4.56 8.42 -7.45
C PHE A 317 -3.04 8.65 -7.46
N PRO A 318 -2.43 9.04 -8.58
CA PRO A 318 -0.99 9.23 -8.61
C PRO A 318 -0.52 10.42 -7.77
N ILE A 319 0.74 10.35 -7.32
CA ILE A 319 1.37 11.37 -6.47
C ILE A 319 1.41 12.72 -7.19
N ASP A 320 0.99 13.77 -6.49
CA ASP A 320 1.07 15.15 -6.95
C ASP A 320 1.26 16.17 -5.82
N ALA A 321 1.13 17.46 -6.14
CA ALA A 321 1.26 18.55 -5.18
C ALA A 321 0.25 18.43 -4.02
N VAL A 322 -0.99 18.02 -4.29
CA VAL A 322 -2.01 17.80 -3.24
C VAL A 322 -1.59 16.66 -2.32
N THR A 323 -0.96 15.61 -2.85
CA THR A 323 -0.34 14.56 -2.02
C THR A 323 0.71 15.14 -1.08
N LEU A 324 1.64 15.95 -1.58
CA LEU A 324 2.69 16.54 -0.75
C LEU A 324 2.13 17.50 0.31
N ASP A 325 1.14 18.31 -0.06
CA ASP A 325 0.49 19.25 0.87
C ASP A 325 -0.22 18.52 1.99
N TYR A 326 -0.90 17.40 1.69
CA TYR A 326 -1.49 16.54 2.71
C TYR A 326 -0.44 15.89 3.61
N MET A 327 0.67 15.40 3.04
CA MET A 327 1.76 14.83 3.83
C MET A 327 2.34 15.86 4.82
N ARG A 328 2.50 17.12 4.40
CA ARG A 328 2.92 18.21 5.30
C ARG A 328 1.87 18.51 6.37
N LEU A 329 0.60 18.62 5.97
CA LEU A 329 -0.53 18.87 6.88
C LEU A 329 -0.59 17.84 8.01
N THR A 330 -0.32 16.58 7.68
CA THR A 330 -0.33 15.44 8.61
C THR A 330 1.02 15.20 9.30
N GLY A 331 1.95 16.15 9.23
CA GLY A 331 3.19 16.14 10.01
C GLY A 331 4.30 15.23 9.50
N ARG A 332 4.29 14.79 8.23
CA ARG A 332 5.48 14.13 7.64
C ARG A 332 6.62 15.13 7.56
N SER A 333 7.84 14.64 7.77
CA SER A 333 9.03 15.49 7.73
C SER A 333 9.28 16.05 6.33
N GLU A 334 9.86 17.25 6.26
CA GLU A 334 10.26 17.85 4.99
C GLU A 334 11.31 17.00 4.24
N GLU A 335 12.09 16.16 4.92
CA GLU A 335 12.98 15.19 4.26
C GLU A 335 12.17 14.13 3.51
N GLN A 336 11.15 13.56 4.15
CA GLN A 336 10.27 12.56 3.53
C GLN A 336 9.50 13.17 2.35
N VAL A 337 8.93 14.37 2.51
CA VAL A 337 8.18 15.05 1.45
C VAL A 337 9.09 15.36 0.24
N ALA A 338 10.32 15.83 0.47
CA ALA A 338 11.28 16.08 -0.60
C ALA A 338 11.71 14.78 -1.32
N LEU A 339 11.89 13.68 -0.57
CA LEU A 339 12.18 12.37 -1.16
C LEU A 339 11.04 11.91 -2.07
N VAL A 340 9.80 12.00 -1.59
CA VAL A 340 8.61 11.60 -2.37
C VAL A 340 8.51 12.38 -3.68
N GLU A 341 8.68 13.71 -3.62
CA GLU A 341 8.62 14.55 -4.81
C GLU A 341 9.72 14.18 -5.84
N ALA A 342 10.97 14.12 -5.39
CA ALA A 342 12.11 13.85 -6.26
C ALA A 342 12.02 12.44 -6.86
N TYR A 343 11.67 11.44 -6.05
CA TYR A 343 11.53 10.06 -6.47
C TYR A 343 10.37 9.89 -7.48
N ALA A 344 9.19 10.43 -7.17
CA ALA A 344 8.03 10.31 -8.04
C ALA A 344 8.27 10.98 -9.40
N LYS A 345 8.97 12.12 -9.43
CA LYS A 345 9.36 12.79 -10.68
C LYS A 345 10.38 11.97 -11.46
N ALA A 346 11.44 11.47 -10.81
CA ALA A 346 12.49 10.67 -11.45
C ALA A 346 11.93 9.39 -12.08
N GLN A 347 10.97 8.74 -11.43
CA GLN A 347 10.34 7.51 -11.92
C GLN A 347 9.18 7.75 -12.91
N GLY A 348 8.82 9.01 -13.18
CA GLY A 348 7.64 9.34 -13.96
C GLY A 348 6.33 8.85 -13.34
N MET A 349 6.29 8.71 -12.01
CA MET A 349 5.11 8.40 -11.18
C MET A 349 4.34 9.67 -10.78
N TRP A 350 4.97 10.83 -10.86
CA TRP A 350 4.36 12.14 -10.64
C TRP A 350 3.25 12.42 -11.68
N ARG A 351 2.07 12.86 -11.21
CA ARG A 351 1.00 13.38 -12.07
C ARG A 351 1.35 14.80 -12.51
N GLN A 352 1.37 15.02 -13.82
CA GLN A 352 1.43 16.35 -14.41
C GLN A 352 -0.02 16.84 -14.64
N PRO A 353 -0.32 18.12 -14.36
CA PRO A 353 -1.60 18.74 -14.70
C PRO A 353 -1.91 18.64 -16.19
#